data_AF-A0A3N7DQM6-F1
#
_entry.id   AF-A0A3N7DQM6-F1
#
_cell.length_a   1.000
_cell.length_b   1.000
_cell.length_c   1.000
_cell.angle_alpha   90.00
_cell.angle_beta   90.00
_cell.angle_gamma   90.00
#
_symmetry.space_group_name_H-M   'P 1'
#
loop_
_entity.id
_entity.type
_entity.pdbx_description
1 polymer ?
#
loop_
_entity_poly.entity_id
_entity_poly.type
_entity_poly.pdbx_seq_one_letter_code
_entity_poly.pdbx_strand_id
1 'polypeptide(L)'
;MIDTASFYMTVAINGQHMIEYNDGKFRDVRLRNSGLKFYADGKVGSFSDTNLSDLSSFDPKNASMGLYSLSKKGFFIAFASHSPQAGVFIIKKKISVKGDTLIVDNGQFEHKYLRKKLPDQLLVFKPDW
;
A
#
# COMPACT_ATOMS: atom_id res chain seq x y z
N MET A 1 12.22 8.63 -7.67
CA MET A 1 10.98 8.37 -8.44
C MET A 1 10.40 7.06 -7.93
N ILE A 2 9.08 6.91 -7.83
CA ILE A 2 8.45 5.65 -7.38
C ILE A 2 8.62 4.58 -8.47
N ASP A 3 8.96 3.37 -8.09
CA ASP A 3 9.12 2.24 -9.02
C ASP A 3 7.77 1.53 -9.21
N THR A 4 7.21 1.63 -10.40
CA THR A 4 5.94 1.02 -10.82
C THR A 4 6.09 -0.44 -11.25
N ALA A 5 7.31 -1.00 -11.31
CA ALA A 5 7.56 -2.43 -11.52
C ALA A 5 7.69 -3.21 -10.20
N SER A 6 7.61 -2.51 -9.06
CA SER A 6 7.73 -3.10 -7.73
C SER A 6 6.40 -3.21 -7.00
N PHE A 7 6.37 -4.08 -5.99
CA PHE A 7 5.37 -4.15 -4.94
C PHE A 7 6.03 -3.74 -3.62
N TYR A 8 5.38 -2.89 -2.85
CA TYR A 8 5.88 -2.37 -1.59
C TYR A 8 5.18 -3.13 -0.48
N MET A 9 5.83 -4.17 0.06
CA MET A 9 5.25 -5.04 1.09
C MET A 9 5.28 -4.36 2.46
N THR A 10 4.18 -4.41 3.20
CA THR A 10 4.12 -3.92 4.58
C THR A 10 5.07 -4.73 5.45
N VAL A 11 6.00 -4.04 6.11
CA VAL A 11 6.94 -4.69 7.02
C VAL A 11 6.76 -4.25 8.46
N ALA A 12 6.30 -3.03 8.73
CA ALA A 12 6.08 -2.55 10.10
C ALA A 12 4.96 -1.52 10.18
N ILE A 13 4.35 -1.39 11.36
CA ILE A 13 3.41 -0.34 11.73
C ILE A 13 3.91 0.29 13.02
N ASN A 14 4.05 1.61 13.07
CA ASN A 14 4.63 2.37 14.18
C ASN A 14 6.00 1.81 14.64
N GLY A 15 6.80 1.35 13.68
CA GLY A 15 8.10 0.72 13.95
C GLY A 15 8.05 -0.71 14.50
N GLN A 16 6.85 -1.28 14.69
CA GLN A 16 6.66 -2.64 15.21
C GLN A 16 6.30 -3.62 14.09
N HIS A 17 6.85 -4.84 14.17
CA HIS A 17 6.52 -5.96 13.28
C HIS A 17 5.39 -6.84 13.83
N MET A 18 5.27 -6.91 15.16
CA MET A 18 4.20 -7.62 15.86
C MET A 18 3.18 -6.60 16.36
N ILE A 19 1.92 -6.76 15.97
CA ILE A 19 0.83 -5.85 16.37
C ILE A 19 -0.19 -6.66 17.17
N GLU A 20 -0.58 -6.14 18.33
CA GLU A 20 -1.66 -6.68 19.13
C GLU A 20 -3.01 -6.33 18.48
N TYR A 21 -3.86 -7.34 18.35
CA TYR A 21 -5.23 -7.18 17.84
C TYR A 21 -6.23 -7.17 19.01
N ASN A 22 -7.48 -6.79 18.73
CA ASN A 22 -8.56 -6.72 19.72
C ASN A 22 -8.83 -8.05 20.47
N ASP A 23 -8.33 -9.18 19.97
CA ASP A 23 -8.41 -10.50 20.61
C ASP A 23 -7.23 -10.78 21.57
N GLY A 24 -6.39 -9.78 21.84
CA GLY A 24 -5.19 -9.89 22.68
C GLY A 24 -4.04 -10.67 22.04
N LYS A 25 -4.17 -11.06 20.76
CA LYS A 25 -3.13 -11.83 20.06
C LYS A 25 -2.22 -10.90 19.28
N PHE A 26 -0.93 -11.16 19.39
CA PHE A 26 0.08 -10.54 18.54
C PHE A 26 0.15 -11.27 17.20
N ARG A 27 0.13 -10.51 16.10
CA ARG A 27 0.34 -11.06 14.76
C ARG A 27 1.45 -10.29 14.06
N ASP A 28 2.28 -11.03 13.34
CA ASP A 28 3.30 -10.44 12.50
C ASP A 28 2.65 -9.83 11.25
N VAL A 29 2.85 -8.52 11.05
CA VAL A 29 2.28 -7.80 9.91
C VAL A 29 2.80 -8.32 8.57
N ARG A 30 3.98 -8.95 8.56
CA ARG A 30 4.61 -9.51 7.37
C ARG A 30 3.89 -10.75 6.86
N LEU A 31 3.19 -11.48 7.72
CA LEU A 31 2.46 -12.71 7.34
C LEU A 31 1.22 -12.43 6.49
N ARG A 32 0.67 -11.22 6.56
CA ARG A 32 -0.48 -10.81 5.74
C ARG A 32 -0.13 -10.54 4.28
N ASN A 33 1.15 -10.51 3.91
CA ASN A 33 1.61 -10.14 2.55
C ASN A 33 0.83 -8.95 1.96
N SER A 34 0.49 -7.97 2.78
CA SER A 34 -0.21 -6.77 2.34
C SER A 34 0.79 -5.76 1.79
N GLY A 35 0.33 -4.83 0.97
CA GLY A 35 1.24 -3.83 0.42
C GLY A 35 0.62 -2.93 -0.61
N LEU A 36 1.47 -2.08 -1.18
CA LEU A 36 1.10 -1.10 -2.18
C LEU A 36 1.71 -1.46 -3.54
N LYS A 37 0.90 -1.35 -4.59
CA LYS A 37 1.35 -1.42 -5.98
C LYS A 37 1.07 -0.08 -6.65
N PHE A 38 2.13 0.57 -7.14
CA PHE A 38 2.02 1.82 -7.89
C PHE A 38 1.97 1.51 -9.39
N TYR A 39 1.11 2.22 -10.10
CA TYR A 39 0.91 2.12 -11.54
C TYR A 39 1.21 3.47 -12.20
N ALA A 40 1.20 3.52 -13.52
CA ALA A 40 1.32 4.80 -14.24
C ALA A 40 0.16 5.75 -13.90
N ASP A 41 0.31 7.02 -14.31
CA ASP A 41 -0.74 8.05 -14.24
C ASP A 41 -1.27 8.34 -12.83
N GLY A 42 -0.42 8.15 -11.82
CA GLY A 42 -0.78 8.50 -10.44
C GLY A 42 -1.72 7.51 -9.76
N LYS A 43 -1.81 6.26 -10.24
CA LYS A 43 -2.69 5.24 -9.65
C LYS A 43 -1.96 4.34 -8.66
N VAL A 44 -2.60 4.00 -7.54
CA VAL A 44 -2.06 3.07 -6.54
C VAL A 44 -3.14 2.08 -6.11
N GLY A 45 -2.77 0.81 -5.99
CA GLY A 45 -3.60 -0.22 -5.38
C GLY A 45 -3.05 -0.62 -4.01
N SER A 46 -3.92 -0.71 -3.00
CA SER A 46 -3.60 -1.31 -1.71
C SER A 46 -4.17 -2.71 -1.64
N PHE A 47 -3.30 -3.71 -1.49
CA PHE A 47 -3.64 -5.12 -1.52
C PHE A 47 -3.48 -5.76 -0.14
N SER A 48 -4.26 -6.80 0.13
CA SER A 48 -4.15 -7.66 1.31
C SER A 48 -3.94 -9.11 0.86
N ASP A 49 -3.20 -9.90 1.64
CA ASP A 49 -3.05 -11.35 1.47
C ASP A 49 -2.52 -11.76 0.08
N THR A 50 -1.57 -10.98 -0.47
CA THR A 50 -1.03 -11.24 -1.81
C THR A 50 -0.08 -12.44 -1.86
N ASN A 51 -0.10 -13.18 -2.97
CA ASN A 51 0.87 -14.21 -3.29
C ASN A 51 1.73 -13.80 -4.50
N LEU A 52 3.04 -13.66 -4.30
CA LEU A 52 4.01 -13.25 -5.32
C LEU A 52 4.29 -14.30 -6.41
N SER A 53 3.68 -15.47 -6.31
CA SER A 53 3.72 -16.51 -7.33
C SER A 53 2.42 -16.66 -8.09
N ASP A 54 1.38 -15.91 -7.70
CA ASP A 54 0.05 -15.97 -8.31
C ASP A 54 -0.31 -14.63 -8.93
N LEU A 55 -0.59 -14.67 -10.24
CA LEU A 55 -0.98 -13.49 -10.99
C LEU A 55 -2.30 -12.88 -10.48
N SER A 56 -3.27 -13.71 -10.12
CA SER A 56 -4.60 -13.23 -9.73
C SER A 56 -4.59 -12.43 -8.43
N SER A 57 -3.61 -12.70 -7.55
CA SER A 57 -3.34 -11.91 -6.34
C SER A 57 -3.01 -10.43 -6.62
N PHE A 58 -2.58 -10.09 -7.84
CA PHE A 58 -2.28 -8.71 -8.27
C PHE A 58 -3.35 -8.12 -9.20
N ASP A 59 -4.48 -8.80 -9.42
CA ASP A 59 -5.60 -8.22 -10.16
C ASP A 59 -6.08 -6.95 -9.43
N PRO A 60 -6.07 -5.78 -10.09
CA PRO A 60 -6.53 -4.54 -9.49
C PRO A 60 -7.91 -4.65 -8.85
N LYS A 61 -8.82 -5.50 -9.35
CA LYS A 61 -10.15 -5.71 -8.74
C LYS A 61 -10.10 -6.13 -7.27
N ASN A 62 -9.00 -6.73 -6.82
CA ASN A 62 -8.77 -7.16 -5.44
C ASN A 62 -8.16 -6.05 -4.56
N ALA A 63 -7.83 -4.89 -5.15
CA ALA A 63 -7.16 -3.79 -4.46
C ALA A 63 -8.15 -2.72 -4.00
N SER A 64 -7.84 -2.08 -2.88
CA SER A 64 -8.41 -0.76 -2.59
C SER A 64 -7.76 0.28 -3.50
N MET A 65 -8.62 1.00 -4.23
CA MET A 65 -8.26 2.02 -5.21
C MET A 65 -7.77 3.30 -4.55
N GLY A 66 -6.64 3.80 -5.02
CA GLY A 66 -6.12 5.09 -4.60
C GLY A 66 -5.40 5.83 -5.71
N LEU A 67 -5.13 7.10 -5.41
CA LEU A 67 -4.33 7.98 -6.24
C LEU A 67 -3.08 8.41 -5.49
N TYR A 68 -2.02 8.68 -6.22
CA TYR A 68 -0.78 9.22 -5.71
C TYR A 68 -0.34 10.44 -6.53
N SER A 69 0.34 11.36 -5.86
CA SER A 69 0.86 12.57 -6.50
C SER A 69 2.18 12.99 -5.88
N LEU A 70 3.13 13.37 -6.74
CA LEU A 70 4.36 14.01 -6.34
C LEU A 70 4.29 15.49 -6.73
N SER A 71 4.39 16.38 -5.75
CA SER A 71 4.32 17.83 -5.97
C SER A 71 5.37 18.56 -5.13
N LYS A 72 5.47 19.88 -5.29
CA LYS A 72 6.32 20.73 -4.42
C LYS A 72 5.97 20.60 -2.93
N LYS A 73 4.73 20.22 -2.60
CA LYS A 73 4.27 20.01 -1.21
C LYS A 73 4.69 18.65 -0.63
N GLY A 74 5.24 17.77 -1.46
CA GLY A 74 5.65 16.41 -1.09
C GLY A 74 4.97 15.32 -1.91
N PHE A 75 5.21 14.09 -1.51
CA PHE A 75 4.64 12.88 -2.08
C PHE A 75 3.46 12.41 -1.22
N PHE A 76 2.31 12.17 -1.84
CA PHE A 76 1.09 11.77 -1.14
C PHE A 76 0.40 10.62 -1.85
N ILE A 77 -0.31 9.80 -1.06
CA ILE A 77 -1.34 8.87 -1.54
C ILE A 77 -2.68 9.22 -0.90
N ALA A 78 -3.76 8.89 -1.59
CA ALA A 78 -5.11 9.12 -1.14
C ALA A 78 -5.98 7.91 -1.51
N PHE A 79 -6.79 7.44 -0.56
CA PHE A 79 -7.77 6.38 -0.76
C PHE A 79 -9.15 6.89 -0.37
N ALA A 80 -10.17 6.49 -1.12
CA ALA A 80 -11.55 6.67 -0.70
C ALA A 80 -11.87 5.68 0.42
N SER A 81 -12.56 6.15 1.45
CA SER A 81 -13.02 5.35 2.58
C SER A 81 -14.48 5.67 2.84
N HIS A 82 -15.21 4.68 3.33
CA HIS A 82 -16.62 4.81 3.70
C HIS A 82 -16.81 4.45 5.17
N SER A 83 -17.52 5.29 5.91
CA SER A 83 -17.97 5.04 7.27
C SER A 83 -19.49 5.24 7.32
N PRO A 84 -20.25 4.34 7.98
CA PRO A 84 -21.67 4.55 8.20
C PRO A 84 -21.98 5.87 8.94
N GLN A 85 -21.05 6.37 9.76
CA GLN A 85 -21.22 7.59 10.56
C GLN A 85 -20.80 8.86 9.82
N ALA A 86 -19.83 8.78 8.90
CA ALA A 86 -19.23 9.96 8.26
C ALA A 86 -19.42 10.01 6.73
N GLY A 87 -20.07 9.00 6.13
CA GLY A 87 -20.21 8.87 4.68
C GLY A 87 -18.90 8.53 3.98
N VAL A 88 -18.72 9.06 2.76
CA VAL A 88 -17.51 8.85 1.95
C VAL A 88 -16.51 9.99 2.21
N PHE A 89 -15.27 9.65 2.52
CA PHE A 89 -14.19 10.61 2.76
C PHE A 89 -12.86 10.13 2.18
N ILE A 90 -11.92 11.06 2.00
CA ILE A 90 -10.60 10.77 1.43
C ILE A 90 -9.57 10.73 2.56
N ILE A 91 -8.88 9.59 2.70
CA ILE A 91 -7.76 9.45 3.62
C ILE A 91 -6.48 9.78 2.86
N LYS A 92 -5.94 10.98 3.10
CA LYS A 92 -4.67 11.41 2.55
C LYS A 92 -3.52 11.00 3.48
N LYS A 93 -2.48 10.40 2.90
CA LYS A 93 -1.28 9.97 3.62
C LYS A 93 -0.04 10.55 2.95
N LYS A 94 0.93 11.00 3.74
CA LYS A 94 2.22 11.51 3.25
C LYS A 94 3.19 10.34 3.09
N ILE A 95 3.98 10.39 2.02
CA ILE A 95 5.01 9.40 1.73
C ILE A 95 6.39 10.02 1.91
N SER A 96 7.27 9.27 2.56
CA SER A 96 8.72 9.50 2.55
C SER A 96 9.42 8.25 2.00
N VAL A 97 10.37 8.44 1.09
CA VAL A 97 11.15 7.34 0.49
C VAL A 97 12.57 7.39 1.05
N LYS A 98 13.05 6.27 1.61
CA LYS A 98 14.42 6.10 2.14
C LYS A 98 15.01 4.81 1.59
N GLY A 99 15.80 4.90 0.53
CA GLY A 99 16.32 3.74 -0.19
C GLY A 99 15.19 2.85 -0.69
N ASP A 100 15.20 1.58 -0.30
CA ASP A 100 14.15 0.59 -0.62
C ASP A 100 12.91 0.67 0.28
N THR A 101 12.92 1.54 1.29
CA THR A 101 11.81 1.66 2.24
C THR A 101 10.91 2.83 1.89
N LEU A 102 9.62 2.56 1.84
CA LEU A 102 8.57 3.56 1.75
C LEU A 102 7.91 3.72 3.13
N ILE A 103 7.83 4.95 3.62
CA ILE A 103 7.20 5.29 4.89
C ILE A 103 5.93 6.08 4.58
N VAL A 104 4.77 5.54 4.97
CA VAL A 104 3.46 6.17 4.80
C VAL A 104 2.92 6.60 6.14
N ASP A 105 2.64 7.89 6.29
CA ASP A 105 2.13 8.49 7.52
C ASP A 105 0.76 9.12 7.26
N ASN A 106 -0.24 8.78 8.09
CA ASN A 106 -1.59 9.35 8.03
C ASN A 106 -1.94 10.24 9.24
N GLY A 107 -0.96 10.60 10.07
CA GLY A 107 -1.09 11.37 11.31
C GLY A 107 -1.41 10.54 12.55
N GLN A 108 -1.82 9.28 12.39
CA GLN A 108 -2.13 8.35 13.49
C GLN A 108 -1.20 7.14 13.51
N PHE A 109 -0.89 6.62 12.32
CA PHE A 109 -0.08 5.43 12.12
C PHE A 109 0.98 5.70 11.04
N GLU A 110 2.20 5.24 11.32
CA GLU A 110 3.30 5.15 10.38
C GLU A 110 3.40 3.72 9.87
N HIS A 111 3.16 3.49 8.59
CA HIS A 111 3.40 2.21 7.94
C HIS A 111 4.72 2.23 7.19
N LYS A 112 5.55 1.20 7.40
CA LYS A 112 6.78 0.99 6.63
C LYS A 112 6.58 -0.14 5.64
N TYR A 113 7.02 0.08 4.41
CA TYR A 113 6.95 -0.88 3.33
C TYR A 113 8.33 -1.08 2.73
N LEU A 114 8.67 -2.33 2.42
CA LEU A 114 9.90 -2.67 1.74
C LEU A 114 9.62 -2.94 0.26
N ARG A 115 10.40 -2.32 -0.62
CA ARG A 115 10.32 -2.51 -2.06
C ARG A 115 10.73 -3.94 -2.42
N LYS A 116 9.87 -4.62 -3.17
CA LYS A 116 10.12 -5.93 -3.75
C LYS A 116 9.82 -5.90 -5.24
N LYS A 117 10.83 -6.18 -6.06
CA LYS A 117 10.66 -6.24 -7.51
C LYS A 117 9.69 -7.38 -7.87
N LEU A 118 8.72 -7.10 -8.72
CA LEU A 118 7.84 -8.14 -9.24
C LEU A 118 8.47 -8.78 -10.49
N PRO A 119 8.28 -10.09 -10.70
CA PRO A 119 8.51 -10.73 -11.98
C PRO A 119 7.69 -10.09 -13.10
N ASP A 120 8.23 -10.04 -14.32
CA ASP A 120 7.57 -9.38 -15.47
C ASP A 120 6.19 -9.97 -15.79
N GLN A 121 6.01 -11.28 -15.57
CA GLN A 121 4.73 -11.97 -15.71
C GLN A 121 3.61 -11.40 -14.81
N LEU A 122 3.96 -10.72 -13.70
CA LEU A 122 3.00 -10.08 -12.79
C LEU A 122 2.75 -8.60 -13.12
N LEU A 123 3.39 -8.06 -14.17
CA LEU A 123 3.31 -6.66 -14.59
C LEU A 123 2.33 -6.44 -15.76
N VAL A 124 1.32 -7.29 -15.89
CA VAL A 124 0.38 -7.27 -17.01
C VAL A 124 -0.83 -6.37 -16.78
N PHE A 125 -1.15 -6.05 -15.52
CA PHE A 125 -2.35 -5.29 -15.19
C PHE A 125 -2.16 -3.78 -15.39
N LYS A 126 -3.13 -3.18 -16.08
CA LYS A 126 -3.26 -1.75 -16.27
C LYS A 126 -4.64 -1.32 -15.77
N PRO A 127 -4.76 -0.84 -14.54
CA PRO A 127 -6.06 -0.40 -14.04
C PRO A 127 -6.60 0.78 -14.85
N ASP A 128 -7.84 0.66 -15.29
CA ASP A 128 -8.58 1.64 -16.10
C ASP A 128 -9.31 2.69 -15.27
N TRP A 129 -9.51 2.40 -13.98
CA TRP A 129 -10.09 3.30 -13.00
C TRP A 129 -9.33 4.61 -12.75
#